data_AF-A0A4Y8X290-F1
#
_entry.id   AF-A0A4Y8X290-F1
#
_cell.length_a   1.000
_cell.length_b   1.000
_cell.length_c   1.000
_cell.angle_alpha   90.00
_cell.angle_beta   90.00
_cell.angle_gamma   90.00
#
_symmetry.space_group_name_H-M   'P 1'
#
loop_
_entity.id
_entity.type
_entity.pdbx_description
1 polymer ?
#
loop_
_entity_poly.entity_id
_entity_poly.type
_entity_poly.pdbx_seq_one_letter_code
_entity_poly.pdbx_strand_id
1 'polypeptide(L)'
;MLPGLILGALVGALGTVTHLNLAPVAGAAVPWGLALALLLAGSTQRWWMRVAAASGAHPVPAGGAVAIGAFTVVLALYRLPATDRLGLPWTAQVAQAMPTALLASVGWVVGLPVLGVVLLVLGARRRRPRPAPGGGGGASTLGGTPNPVPVREVDGQP
;
A
#
# COMPACT_ATOMS: atom_id res chain seq x y z
N MET A 1 -8.13 -11.59 0.34
CA MET A 1 -7.07 -11.50 -0.69
C MET A 1 -7.66 -11.32 -2.08
N LEU A 2 -8.45 -12.28 -2.57
CA LEU A 2 -9.07 -12.24 -3.91
C LEU A 2 -9.79 -10.92 -4.28
N PRO A 3 -10.67 -10.34 -3.46
CA PRO A 3 -11.33 -9.07 -3.81
C PRO A 3 -10.35 -7.90 -3.98
N GLY A 4 -9.23 -7.89 -3.24
CA GLY A 4 -8.17 -6.90 -3.43
C GLY A 4 -7.44 -7.09 -4.77
N LEU A 5 -7.21 -8.33 -5.20
CA LEU A 5 -6.61 -8.63 -6.50
C LEU A 5 -7.52 -8.19 -7.65
N ILE A 6 -8.82 -8.50 -7.58
CA ILE A 6 -9.80 -8.12 -8.60
C ILE A 6 -9.91 -6.59 -8.68
N LEU A 7 -10.00 -5.92 -7.53
CA LEU A 7 -10.01 -4.46 -7.46
C LEU A 7 -8.74 -3.86 -8.07
N GLY A 8 -7.58 -4.42 -7.72
CA GLY A 8 -6.30 -4.05 -8.32
C GLY A 8 -6.32 -4.20 -9.84
N ALA A 9 -6.76 -5.36 -10.34
CA ALA A 9 -6.84 -5.66 -11.76
C ALA A 9 -7.70 -4.64 -12.53
N LEU A 10 -8.89 -4.30 -12.01
CA LEU A 10 -9.78 -3.29 -12.60
C LEU A 10 -9.13 -1.91 -12.62
N VAL A 11 -8.43 -1.54 -11.55
CA VAL A 11 -7.71 -0.26 -11.47
C VAL A 11 -6.51 -0.23 -12.41
N GLY A 12 -5.80 -1.34 -12.59
CA GLY A 12 -4.70 -1.46 -13.55
C GLY A 12 -5.20 -1.26 -14.99
N ALA A 13 -6.34 -1.87 -15.34
CA ALA A 13 -6.97 -1.67 -16.64
C ALA A 13 -7.43 -0.22 -16.84
N LEU A 14 -8.19 0.32 -15.87
CA LEU A 14 -8.73 1.68 -15.96
C LEU A 14 -7.63 2.74 -15.97
N GLY A 15 -6.62 2.61 -15.11
CA GLY A 15 -5.45 3.49 -15.08
C GLY A 15 -4.66 3.45 -16.38
N THR A 16 -4.58 2.28 -17.03
CA THR A 16 -3.98 2.17 -18.37
C THR A 16 -4.80 2.94 -19.41
N VAL A 17 -6.13 2.79 -19.43
CA VAL A 17 -7.00 3.58 -20.33
C VAL A 17 -6.85 5.08 -20.10
N THR A 18 -6.86 5.52 -18.84
CA THR A 18 -6.65 6.93 -18.44
C THR A 18 -5.28 7.42 -18.88
N HIS A 19 -4.23 6.65 -18.63
CA HIS A 19 -2.87 7.00 -19.02
C HIS A 19 -2.75 7.25 -20.54
N LEU A 20 -3.41 6.42 -21.35
CA LEU A 20 -3.26 6.42 -22.81
C LEU A 20 -4.10 7.50 -23.50
N ASN A 21 -5.35 7.70 -23.09
CA ASN A 21 -6.22 8.71 -23.71
C ASN A 21 -5.78 10.14 -23.41
N LEU A 22 -4.97 10.27 -22.35
CA LEU A 22 -4.58 11.55 -21.77
C LEU A 22 -3.07 11.80 -21.90
N ALA A 23 -2.36 10.97 -22.67
CA ALA A 23 -0.93 11.14 -22.91
C ALA A 23 -0.61 12.29 -23.91
N PRO A 24 -1.53 12.69 -24.80
CA PRO A 24 -1.34 13.92 -25.58
C PRO A 24 -2.67 14.66 -25.82
N VAL A 25 -3.24 15.32 -24.81
CA VAL A 25 -4.22 16.39 -25.08
C VAL A 25 -3.52 17.73 -24.91
N ALA A 26 -3.52 18.51 -25.99
CA ALA A 26 -3.24 19.95 -26.03
C ALA A 26 -1.79 20.45 -25.91
N GLY A 27 -0.81 19.83 -26.59
CA GLY A 27 0.51 20.45 -26.81
C GLY A 27 1.37 20.73 -25.57
N ALA A 28 0.88 20.39 -24.37
CA ALA A 28 1.60 20.46 -23.13
C ALA A 28 2.33 19.14 -22.86
N ALA A 29 3.63 19.22 -22.57
CA ALA A 29 4.52 18.10 -22.27
C ALA A 29 4.21 17.33 -20.97
N VAL A 30 3.09 17.64 -20.30
CA VAL A 30 2.78 17.11 -18.96
C VAL A 30 1.95 15.84 -19.11
N PRO A 31 2.40 14.67 -18.62
CA PRO A 31 1.65 13.42 -18.73
C PRO A 31 0.59 13.34 -17.62
N TRP A 32 -0.42 14.20 -17.67
CA TRP A 32 -1.50 14.24 -16.68
C TRP A 32 -2.28 12.91 -16.62
N GLY A 33 -2.33 12.15 -17.72
CA GLY A 33 -2.81 10.76 -17.73
C GLY A 33 -2.07 9.84 -16.76
N LEU A 34 -0.74 9.96 -16.67
CA LEU A 34 0.08 9.23 -15.69
C LEU A 34 -0.27 9.65 -14.27
N ALA A 35 -0.34 10.97 -14.02
CA ALA A 35 -0.63 11.49 -12.69
C ALA A 35 -2.00 11.01 -12.17
N LEU A 36 -3.02 11.05 -13.02
CA LEU A 36 -4.37 10.58 -12.69
C LEU A 36 -4.41 9.06 -12.47
N ALA A 37 -3.70 8.29 -13.29
CA ALA A 37 -3.61 6.85 -13.14
C ALA A 37 -2.94 6.45 -11.81
N LEU A 38 -1.86 7.14 -11.43
CA LEU A 38 -1.18 6.93 -10.14
C LEU A 38 -2.06 7.37 -8.97
N LEU A 39 -2.76 8.50 -9.10
CA LEU A 39 -3.70 8.97 -8.08
C LEU A 39 -4.83 7.95 -7.86
N LEU A 40 -5.39 7.40 -8.93
CA LEU A 40 -6.41 6.35 -8.88
C LEU A 40 -5.87 5.08 -8.20
N ALA A 41 -4.69 4.59 -8.62
CA ALA A 41 -4.06 3.42 -8.03
C ALA A 41 -3.78 3.61 -6.53
N GLY A 42 -3.17 4.74 -6.16
CA GLY A 42 -2.81 5.04 -4.78
C GLY A 42 -4.02 5.29 -3.89
N SER A 43 -5.06 5.97 -4.40
CA SER A 43 -6.30 6.21 -3.66
C SER A 43 -7.08 4.93 -3.44
N THR A 44 -7.20 4.05 -4.44
CA THR A 44 -7.86 2.75 -4.28
C THR A 44 -7.10 1.85 -3.32
N GLN A 45 -5.77 1.75 -3.43
CA GLN A 45 -4.97 0.97 -2.48
C GLN A 45 -5.15 1.50 -1.06
N ARG A 46 -5.09 2.82 -0.85
CA ARG A 46 -5.26 3.43 0.47
C ARG A 46 -6.67 3.28 1.02
N TRP A 47 -7.69 3.41 0.18
CA TRP A 47 -9.08 3.16 0.55
C TRP A 47 -9.28 1.70 0.96
N TRP A 48 -8.78 0.75 0.18
CA TRP A 48 -8.91 -0.67 0.47
C TRP A 48 -8.19 -1.08 1.76
N MET A 49 -7.01 -0.51 2.03
CA MET A 49 -6.33 -0.69 3.32
C MET A 49 -7.17 -0.21 4.50
N ARG A 50 -7.95 0.89 4.34
CA ARG A 50 -8.86 1.37 5.39
C ARG A 50 -10.06 0.44 5.58
N VAL A 51 -10.65 -0.03 4.49
CA VAL A 51 -11.76 -1.02 4.52
C VAL A 51 -11.31 -2.29 5.24
N ALA A 52 -10.17 -2.86 4.83
CA ALA A 52 -9.62 -4.06 5.46
C ALA A 52 -9.36 -3.87 6.96
N ALA A 53 -8.81 -2.72 7.36
CA ALA A 53 -8.61 -2.41 8.78
C ALA A 53 -9.92 -2.30 9.56
N ALA A 54 -10.97 -1.69 8.98
CA ALA A 54 -12.28 -1.57 9.60
C ALA A 54 -12.98 -2.93 9.75
N SER A 55 -12.73 -3.86 8.83
CA SER A 55 -13.25 -5.24 8.88
C SER A 55 -12.41 -6.17 9.78
N GLY A 56 -11.42 -5.67 10.53
CA GLY A 56 -10.56 -6.48 11.39
C GLY A 56 -9.45 -7.26 10.67
N ALA A 57 -9.32 -7.11 9.35
CA ALA A 57 -8.27 -7.77 8.57
C ALA A 57 -6.95 -6.98 8.58
N HIS A 58 -5.84 -7.66 8.25
CA HIS A 58 -4.55 -7.00 8.16
C HIS A 58 -4.47 -6.11 6.90
N PRO A 59 -4.23 -4.79 7.04
CA PRO A 59 -4.35 -3.85 5.92
C PRO A 59 -3.18 -3.94 4.95
N VAL A 60 -1.97 -4.28 5.41
CA VAL A 60 -0.77 -4.36 4.57
C VAL A 60 -0.92 -5.39 3.44
N PRO A 61 -1.23 -6.67 3.70
CA PRO A 61 -1.39 -7.64 2.62
C PRO A 61 -2.67 -7.40 1.81
N ALA A 62 -3.70 -6.73 2.37
CA ALA A 62 -4.85 -6.28 1.60
C ALA A 62 -4.46 -5.21 0.56
N GLY A 63 -3.67 -4.21 0.95
CA GLY A 63 -3.11 -3.21 0.04
C GLY A 63 -2.13 -3.82 -0.96
N GLY A 64 -1.33 -4.80 -0.53
CA GLY A 64 -0.42 -5.54 -1.39
C GLY A 64 -1.15 -6.29 -2.50
N ALA A 65 -2.27 -6.94 -2.18
CA ALA A 65 -3.10 -7.62 -3.17
C ALA A 65 -3.61 -6.65 -4.27
N VAL A 66 -3.99 -5.42 -3.91
CA VAL A 66 -4.39 -4.39 -4.88
C VAL A 66 -3.22 -4.00 -5.79
N ALA A 67 -2.05 -3.74 -5.22
CA ALA A 67 -0.86 -3.38 -5.99
C ALA A 67 -0.43 -4.50 -6.96
N ILE A 68 -0.44 -5.76 -6.49
CA ILE A 68 -0.12 -6.93 -7.31
C ILE A 68 -1.12 -7.08 -8.45
N GLY A 69 -2.43 -6.99 -8.17
CA GLY A 69 -3.46 -7.11 -9.19
C GLY A 69 -3.34 -6.04 -10.27
N ALA A 70 -3.12 -4.79 -9.87
CA ALA A 70 -2.95 -3.68 -10.79
C ALA A 70 -1.70 -3.84 -11.67
N PHE A 71 -0.56 -4.15 -11.06
CA PHE A 71 0.69 -4.34 -11.79
C PHE A 71 0.64 -5.52 -12.75
N THR A 72 0.03 -6.64 -12.34
CA THR A 72 -0.13 -7.83 -13.18
C THR A 72 -0.94 -7.53 -14.42
N VAL A 73 -2.05 -6.79 -14.29
CA VAL A 73 -2.86 -6.38 -15.44
C VAL A 73 -2.11 -5.41 -16.34
N VAL A 74 -1.40 -4.44 -15.78
CA VAL A 74 -0.57 -3.52 -16.60
C VAL A 74 0.44 -4.31 -17.43
N LEU A 75 1.17 -5.26 -16.83
CA LEU A 75 2.11 -6.12 -17.58
C LEU A 75 1.41 -6.96 -18.65
N ALA A 76 0.25 -7.55 -18.36
CA ALA A 76 -0.51 -8.33 -19.33
C ALA A 76 -0.96 -7.47 -20.52
N LEU A 77 -1.41 -6.24 -20.25
CA LEU A 77 -1.82 -5.27 -21.27
C LEU A 77 -0.64 -4.82 -22.14
N TYR A 78 0.54 -4.63 -21.55
CA TYR A 78 1.77 -4.30 -22.29
C TYR A 78 2.28 -5.44 -23.19
N ARG A 79 1.86 -6.69 -22.94
CA ARG A 79 2.30 -7.87 -23.70
C ARG A 79 1.34 -8.24 -24.84
N LEU A 80 0.20 -7.56 -24.98
CA LEU A 80 -0.78 -7.87 -26.01
C LEU A 80 -0.32 -7.36 -27.39
N PRO A 81 -0.21 -8.24 -28.40
CA PRO A 81 0.30 -7.86 -29.74
C PRO A 81 -0.62 -6.88 -30.49
N ALA A 82 -1.89 -6.75 -30.11
CA ALA A 82 -2.82 -5.78 -30.70
C ALA A 82 -2.63 -4.33 -30.20
N THR A 83 -1.62 -4.10 -29.36
CA THR A 83 -1.35 -2.80 -28.76
C THR A 83 -0.14 -2.11 -29.37
N ASP A 84 -0.14 -1.99 -30.69
CA ASP A 84 0.83 -1.21 -31.47
C ASP A 84 0.83 0.30 -31.14
N ARG A 85 0.00 0.73 -30.18
CA ARG A 85 0.04 2.07 -29.55
C ARG A 85 0.38 2.09 -28.07
N LEU A 86 0.38 0.94 -27.37
CA LEU A 86 0.46 0.88 -25.90
C LEU A 86 1.80 0.36 -25.38
N GLY A 87 2.57 -0.34 -26.22
CA GLY A 87 3.95 -0.74 -25.94
C GLY A 87 4.89 0.01 -26.86
N LEU A 88 5.05 1.32 -26.67
CA LEU A 88 6.10 2.08 -27.37
C LEU A 88 7.41 1.30 -27.19
N PRO A 89 8.01 0.78 -28.26
CA PRO A 89 9.25 0.04 -28.11
C PRO A 89 10.26 1.02 -27.52
N TRP A 90 10.90 0.63 -26.41
CA TRP A 90 11.89 1.46 -25.71
C TRP A 90 13.19 1.52 -26.53
N THR A 91 13.09 2.10 -27.72
CA THR A 91 14.18 2.27 -28.68
C THR A 91 14.58 3.73 -28.71
N ALA A 92 15.83 3.99 -29.11
CA ALA A 92 16.35 5.34 -29.25
C ALA A 92 15.51 6.20 -30.23
N GLN A 93 14.96 5.59 -31.29
CA GLN A 93 14.10 6.27 -32.26
C GLN A 93 12.78 6.77 -31.65
N VAL A 94 12.13 5.96 -30.82
CA VAL A 94 10.89 6.38 -30.15
C VAL A 94 11.15 7.41 -29.07
N ALA A 95 12.27 7.29 -28.35
CA ALA A 95 12.66 8.29 -27.35
C ALA A 95 12.90 9.67 -27.96
N GLN A 96 13.38 9.74 -29.21
CA GLN A 96 13.54 11.02 -29.92
C GLN A 96 12.24 11.53 -30.54
N ALA A 97 11.40 10.64 -31.06
CA ALA A 97 10.13 11.02 -31.70
C ALA A 97 9.03 11.40 -30.70
N MET A 98 8.98 10.71 -29.55
CA MET A 98 7.90 10.83 -28.56
C MET A 98 8.46 10.75 -27.11
N PRO A 99 9.35 11.67 -26.70
CA PRO A 99 10.04 11.60 -25.41
C PRO A 99 9.08 11.62 -24.21
N THR A 100 8.02 12.42 -24.29
CA THR A 100 7.03 12.57 -23.20
C THR A 100 6.17 11.33 -23.04
N ALA A 101 5.75 10.69 -24.14
CA ALA A 101 4.99 9.44 -24.09
C ALA A 101 5.82 8.28 -23.54
N LEU A 102 7.12 8.24 -23.89
CA LEU A 102 8.05 7.24 -23.35
C LEU A 102 8.26 7.42 -21.84
N LEU A 103 8.49 8.67 -21.39
CA LEU A 103 8.59 8.98 -19.95
C LEU A 103 7.31 8.65 -19.19
N ALA A 104 6.15 8.90 -19.80
CA ALA A 104 4.86 8.58 -19.21
C ALA A 104 4.67 7.06 -19.09
N SER A 105 5.05 6.30 -20.12
CA SER A 105 5.01 4.83 -20.15
C SER A 105 5.90 4.22 -19.08
N VAL A 106 7.17 4.64 -19.01
CA VAL A 106 8.12 4.21 -17.98
C VAL A 106 7.60 4.61 -16.59
N GLY A 107 7.11 5.84 -16.45
CA GLY A 107 6.55 6.35 -15.20
C GLY A 107 5.33 5.57 -14.74
N TRP A 108 4.51 5.05 -15.65
CA TRP A 108 3.34 4.24 -15.28
C TRP A 108 3.76 2.84 -14.83
N VAL A 109 4.60 2.16 -15.61
CA VAL A 109 5.04 0.79 -15.34
C VAL A 109 5.90 0.72 -14.06
N VAL A 110 6.80 1.69 -13.87
CA VAL A 110 7.71 1.74 -12.70
C VAL A 110 7.07 2.47 -11.52
N GLY A 111 6.26 3.50 -11.77
CA GLY A 111 5.60 4.27 -10.72
C GLY A 111 4.58 3.46 -9.93
N LEU A 112 3.90 2.50 -10.55
CA LEU A 112 2.93 1.62 -9.90
C LEU A 112 3.52 0.77 -8.76
N PRO A 113 4.60 -0.03 -8.99
CA PRO A 113 5.23 -0.79 -7.92
C PRO A 113 5.87 0.11 -6.87
N VAL A 114 6.50 1.22 -7.27
CA VAL A 114 7.10 2.18 -6.33
C VAL A 114 6.03 2.77 -5.42
N LEU A 115 4.92 3.26 -5.98
CA LEU A 115 3.78 3.80 -5.24
C LEU A 115 3.18 2.74 -4.30
N GLY A 116 3.04 1.50 -4.80
CA GLY A 116 2.57 0.38 -4.02
C GLY A 116 3.41 0.15 -2.76
N VAL A 117 4.74 0.07 -2.91
CA VAL A 117 5.69 -0.10 -1.81
C VAL A 117 5.64 1.09 -0.85
N VAL A 118 5.65 2.33 -1.36
CA VAL A 118 5.62 3.54 -0.53
C VAL A 118 4.38 3.56 0.36
N LEU A 119 3.20 3.23 -0.19
CA LEU A 119 1.95 3.20 0.56
C LEU A 119 1.93 2.06 1.59
N LEU A 120 2.51 0.90 1.26
CA LEU A 120 2.67 -0.20 2.22
C LEU A 120 3.59 0.18 3.38
N VAL A 121 4.73 0.82 3.09
CA VAL A 121 5.67 1.31 4.12
C VAL A 121 5.00 2.37 5.00
N LEU A 122 4.27 3.32 4.42
CA LEU A 122 3.51 4.32 5.17
C LEU A 122 2.42 3.68 6.04
N GLY A 123 1.72 2.67 5.51
CA GLY A 123 0.72 1.90 6.25
C GLY A 123 1.33 1.12 7.42
N ALA A 124 2.49 0.48 7.20
CA ALA A 124 3.22 -0.25 8.23
C ALA A 124 3.75 0.68 9.33
N ARG A 125 4.31 1.85 8.96
CA ARG A 125 4.80 2.85 9.93
C ARG A 125 3.69 3.37 10.84
N ARG A 126 2.50 3.63 10.31
CA ARG A 126 1.34 4.08 11.09
C ARG A 126 0.82 3.05 12.10
N ARG A 127 1.16 1.77 11.91
CA ARG A 127 0.79 0.67 12.80
C ARG A 127 1.86 0.28 13.81
N ARG A 128 3.05 0.91 13.82
CA ARG A 128 4.04 0.62 14.86
C ARG A 128 3.37 0.81 16.24
N PRO A 129 3.37 -0.23 17.10
CA PRO A 129 2.85 -0.09 18.45
C PRO A 129 3.56 1.10 19.11
N ARG A 130 2.79 1.98 19.74
CA ARG A 130 3.37 2.96 20.67
C ARG A 130 4.17 2.14 21.69
N PRO A 131 5.45 2.46 21.97
CA PRO A 131 6.18 1.79 23.04
C PRO A 131 5.31 1.85 24.29
N ALA A 132 5.06 0.70 24.92
CA ALA A 132 4.31 0.67 26.17
C ALA A 132 5.03 1.61 27.16
N PRO A 133 4.34 2.56 27.80
CA PRO A 133 4.95 3.35 28.84
C PRO A 133 5.25 2.41 30.01
N GLY A 134 6.53 2.27 30.37
CA GLY A 134 6.95 1.64 31.63
C GLY A 134 7.45 0.19 31.53
N GLY A 135 8.55 -0.02 30.82
CA GLY A 135 9.42 -1.19 30.98
C GLY A 135 10.82 -0.76 31.41
N GLY A 136 10.92 0.06 32.47
CA GLY A 136 12.18 0.53 33.04
C GLY A 136 12.08 0.44 34.55
N GLY A 137 12.93 -0.40 35.15
CA GLY A 137 12.81 -0.86 36.52
C GLY A 137 13.23 0.13 37.62
N GLY A 138 13.14 -0.39 38.84
CA GLY A 138 13.87 0.12 39.99
C GLY A 138 13.03 0.84 41.04
N ALA A 139 12.34 0.08 41.89
CA ALA A 139 12.17 0.41 43.31
C ALA A 139 11.72 -0.84 44.08
N SER A 140 12.63 -1.81 44.24
CA SER A 140 12.56 -2.71 45.40
C SER A 140 12.87 -1.86 46.63
N THR A 141 11.86 -1.19 47.17
CA THR A 141 11.94 -0.64 48.52
C THR A 141 11.90 -1.80 49.50
N LEU A 142 13.08 -2.16 49.98
CA LEU A 142 13.29 -2.68 51.32
C LEU A 142 12.48 -1.80 52.29
N GLY A 143 11.42 -2.35 52.88
CA GLY A 143 10.50 -1.64 53.75
C GLY A 143 9.33 -2.51 54.11
N GLY A 144 9.59 -3.55 54.91
CA GLY A 144 8.57 -4.50 55.33
C GLY A 144 7.48 -3.85 56.18
N THR A 145 6.23 -4.18 55.83
CA THR A 145 5.17 -4.38 56.81
C THR A 145 4.59 -5.77 56.53
N PRO A 146 4.70 -6.73 57.47
CA PRO A 146 4.02 -8.00 57.32
C PRO A 146 2.51 -7.73 57.34
N ASN A 147 1.83 -8.13 56.27
CA ASN A 147 0.39 -8.25 56.24
C ASN A 147 -0.05 -9.16 57.41
N PRO A 148 -0.88 -8.71 58.36
CA PRO A 148 -1.33 -9.58 59.44
C PRO A 148 -2.20 -10.70 58.85
N VAL A 149 -1.67 -11.92 58.87
CA VAL A 149 -2.44 -13.13 58.61
C VAL A 149 -3.47 -13.26 59.72
N PRO A 150 -4.77 -13.42 59.42
CA PRO A 150 -5.77 -13.66 60.45
C PRO A 150 -5.49 -15.00 61.13
N VAL A 151 -5.08 -14.96 62.39
CA VAL A 151 -4.96 -16.14 63.25
C VAL A 151 -6.37 -16.67 63.48
N ARG A 152 -6.66 -17.87 62.98
CA ARG A 152 -7.85 -18.61 63.42
C ARG A 152 -7.64 -18.99 64.88
N GLU A 153 -8.42 -18.38 65.76
CA GLU A 153 -8.56 -18.78 67.15
C GLU A 153 -9.06 -20.23 67.17
N VAL A 154 -8.18 -21.15 67.58
CA VAL A 154 -8.55 -22.53 67.87
C VAL A 154 -8.99 -22.51 69.33
N ASP A 155 -10.31 -22.49 69.54
CA ASP A 155 -10.90 -22.67 70.87
C ASP A 155 -10.58 -24.08 71.37
N GLY A 156 -9.51 -24.17 72.16
CA GLY A 156 -9.15 -25.31 72.97
C GLY A 156 -9.76 -25.15 74.36
N GLN A 157 -10.73 -26.01 74.64
CA GLN A 157 -11.31 -26.33 75.95
C GLN A 157 -10.28 -26.47 77.09
N PRO A 158 -10.77 -26.35 78.33
CA PRO A 158 -10.83 -27.53 79.20
C PRO A 158 -12.24 -28.14 79.31
#